data_AF-A0A497A9A0-F1
#
_entry.id   AF-A0A497A9A0-F1
#
_cell.length_a   1.000
_cell.length_b   1.000
_cell.length_c   1.000
_cell.angle_alpha   90.00
_cell.angle_beta   90.00
_cell.angle_gamma   90.00
#
_symmetry.space_group_name_H-M   'P 1'
#
loop_
_entity.id
_entity.type
_entity.pdbx_description
1 polymer ?
#
loop_
_entity_poly.entity_id
_entity_poly.type
_entity_poly.pdbx_seq_one_letter_code
_entity_poly.pdbx_strand_id
1 'polypeptide(L)' 'GFLGEPIDIAYMDLYLASDESRWVTGAGFMIDGGKTAR' A
#
# COMPACT_ATOMS: atom_id res chain seq x y z
N GLY A 1 -10.18 -13.75 7.00
CA GLY A 1 -9.05 -13.01 6.44
C GLY A 1 -9.08 -13.20 4.94
N PHE A 2 -8.79 -12.15 4.19
CA PHE A 2 -8.65 -12.21 2.73
C PHE A 2 -7.19 -12.50 2.39
N LEU A 3 -6.93 -13.41 1.45
CA LEU A 3 -5.59 -13.59 0.90
C LEU A 3 -5.40 -12.53 -0.17
N GLY A 4 -4.43 -11.63 0.02
CA GLY A 4 -4.15 -10.57 -0.95
C GLY A 4 -3.69 -11.14 -2.29
N GLU A 5 -4.05 -10.41 -3.35
CA GLU A 5 -3.63 -10.66 -4.72
C GLU A 5 -2.54 -9.65 -5.13
N PRO A 6 -1.72 -9.93 -6.17
CA PRO A 6 -0.69 -8.99 -6.61
C PRO A 6 -1.20 -7.58 -6.92
N ILE A 7 -2.46 -7.45 -7.36
CA ILE A 7 -3.08 -6.16 -7.67
C ILE A 7 -3.24 -5.26 -6.44
N ASP A 8 -3.38 -5.84 -5.24
CA ASP A 8 -3.54 -5.08 -4.00
C ASP A 8 -2.27 -4.29 -3.66
N ILE A 9 -1.09 -4.81 -4.04
CA ILE A 9 0.20 -4.12 -3.91
C ILE A 9 0.37 -3.11 -5.04
N ALA A 10 0.04 -3.50 -6.27
CA ALA A 10 0.24 -2.68 -7.47
C ALA A 10 -0.46 -1.31 -7.40
N TYR A 11 -1.62 -1.21 -6.74
CA TYR A 11 -2.28 0.08 -6.53
C TYR A 11 -1.51 1.02 -5.58
N MET A 12 -0.87 0.48 -4.54
CA MET A 12 0.00 1.28 -3.68
C MET A 12 1.24 1.75 -4.44
N ASP A 13 1.83 0.88 -5.26
CA ASP A 13 2.95 1.25 -6.14
C ASP A 13 2.54 2.35 -7.12
N LEU A 14 1.36 2.24 -7.73
CA LEU A 14 0.81 3.26 -8.63
C LEU A 14 0.64 4.61 -7.92
N TYR A 15 0.09 4.61 -6.70
CA TYR A 15 -0.04 5.82 -5.89
C TYR A 15 1.33 6.45 -5.58
N LEU A 16 2.30 5.66 -5.12
CA LEU A 16 3.64 6.14 -4.79
C LEU A 16 4.44 6.59 -6.03
N ALA A 17 4.13 6.06 -7.20
CA ALA A 17 4.73 6.48 -8.47
C ALA A 17 4.06 7.72 -9.08
N SER A 18 2.91 8.17 -8.56
CA SER A 18 2.14 9.28 -9.11
C SER A 18 2.35 10.59 -8.34
N ASP A 19 1.93 11.71 -8.95
CA ASP A 19 1.92 13.03 -8.31
C ASP A 19 0.97 13.11 -7.10
N GLU A 20 0.05 12.16 -6.93
CA GLU A 20 -0.88 12.10 -5.79
C GLU A 20 -0.14 11.88 -4.46
N SER A 21 1.08 11.32 -4.53
CA SER A 21 1.96 11.09 -3.38
C SER A 21 3.08 12.12 -3.25
N ARG A 22 3.04 13.27 -3.96
CA ARG A 22 4.13 14.28 -3.99
C ARG A 22 4.63 14.79 -2.63
N TRP A 23 3.85 14.63 -1.57
CA TRP A 23 4.20 15.04 -0.20
C TRP A 23 4.25 13.85 0.78
N VAL A 24 4.23 12.62 0.27
CA VAL A 24 4.39 11.42 1.07
C VAL A 24 5.84 10.99 0.99
N THR A 25 6.54 11.09 2.12
CA THR A 25 7.94 10.65 2.24
C THR A 25 8.18 10.11 3.65
N GLY A 26 9.07 9.12 3.77
CA GLY A 26 9.41 8.48 5.05
C GLY A 26 8.29 7.65 5.69
N ALA A 27 7.13 7.51 5.04
CA ALA A 27 6.01 6.69 5.52
C ALA A 27 6.14 5.24 5.06
N GLY A 28 5.84 4.30 5.96
CA GLY A 28 5.67 2.88 5.62
C GLY A 28 4.20 2.54 5.47
N PHE A 29 3.83 1.87 4.38
CA PHE A 29 2.46 1.44 4.11
C PHE A 29 2.35 -0.09 4.15
N MET A 30 1.49 -0.61 5.02
CA MET A 30 1.28 -2.06 5.18
C MET A 30 0.08 -2.52 4.35
N ILE A 31 0.34 -3.35 3.34
CA ILE A 31 -0.69 -4.01 2.51
C ILE A 31 -0.78 -5.47 2.92
N ASP A 32 -1.35 -5.75 4.09
CA ASP A 32 -1.29 -7.08 4.71
C ASP A 32 -2.67 -7.66 5.10
N GLY A 33 -3.75 -7.01 4.68
CA GLY A 33 -5.12 -7.42 5.03
C GLY A 33 -5.46 -7.24 6.52
N GLY A 34 -4.74 -6.36 7.23
CA GLY A 34 -4.95 -6.07 8.64
C GLY A 34 -4.27 -7.07 9.58
N LYS A 35 -3.25 -7.79 9.12
CA LYS A 35 -2.50 -8.76 9.94
C LYS A 35 -1.71 -8.08 11.06
N THR A 36 -1.08 -6.95 10.77
CA THR A 36 -0.28 -6.18 11.74
C THR A 36 -1.16 -5.37 12.72
N ALA A 37 -2.46 -5.24 12.43
CA ALA A 37 -3.40 -4.49 13.28
C ALA A 37 -4.04 -5.33 14.40
N ARG A 38 -3.68 -6.61 14.51
CA ARG A 38 -4.23 -7.56 15.51
C ARG A 38 -3.14 -8.13 16.40
#